data_AF-A0A537M7Z9-F1
#
_entry.id   AF-A0A537M7Z9-F1
#
_cell.length_a   1.000
_cell.length_b   1.000
_cell.length_c   1.000
_cell.angle_alpha   90.00
_cell.angle_beta   90.00
_cell.angle_gamma   90.00
#
_symmetry.space_group_name_H-M   'P 1'
#
loop_
_entity.id
_entity.type
_entity.pdbx_description
1 polymer ?
#
loop_
_entity_poly.entity_id
_entity_poly.type
_entity_poly.pdbx_seq_one_letter_code
_entity_poly.pdbx_strand_id
1 'polypeptide(L)'
;MKKIVLLAAMVLLPAVASAQTPQPASTDTDKVKCRRIAETGSNARFQKICRKESEWRRLQDANRREASDMTNATGGMRTSG
;
A
#
# COMPACT_ATOMS: atom_id res chain seq x y z
N MET A 1 -69.09 -29.69 2.43
CA MET A 1 -68.17 -30.84 2.52
C MET A 1 -67.09 -30.69 1.46
N LYS A 2 -65.81 -30.93 1.82
CA LYS A 2 -64.63 -31.22 0.96
C LYS A 2 -64.29 -30.19 -0.15
N LYS A 3 -63.36 -29.25 0.06
CA LYS A 3 -61.88 -29.34 -0.09
C LYS A 3 -61.39 -29.67 -1.51
N ILE A 4 -60.87 -28.68 -2.25
CA ILE A 4 -59.75 -28.83 -3.21
C ILE A 4 -59.03 -27.47 -3.24
N VAL A 5 -58.10 -27.20 -2.32
CA VAL A 5 -56.65 -27.48 -2.39
C VAL A 5 -55.95 -26.67 -3.50
N LEU A 6 -55.24 -25.64 -3.04
CA LEU A 6 -54.23 -24.85 -3.74
C LEU A 6 -53.20 -25.75 -4.45
N LEU A 7 -52.88 -25.45 -5.70
CA LEU A 7 -51.60 -25.84 -6.30
C LEU A 7 -50.84 -24.59 -6.73
N ALA A 8 -49.97 -24.11 -5.83
CA ALA A 8 -48.90 -23.19 -6.17
C ALA A 8 -47.80 -24.00 -6.88
N ALA A 9 -47.59 -23.72 -8.16
CA ALA A 9 -46.50 -24.31 -8.94
C ALA A 9 -45.18 -23.65 -8.51
N MET A 10 -44.44 -24.31 -7.62
CA MET A 10 -43.04 -23.97 -7.35
C MET A 10 -42.17 -24.41 -8.52
N VAL A 11 -41.64 -23.45 -9.27
CA VAL A 11 -40.62 -23.65 -10.29
C VAL A 11 -39.30 -23.93 -9.58
N LEU A 12 -38.83 -25.19 -9.64
CA LEU A 12 -37.49 -25.58 -9.23
C LEU A 12 -36.49 -25.15 -10.30
N LEU A 13 -35.74 -24.06 -10.06
CA LEU A 13 -34.57 -23.73 -10.85
C LEU A 13 -33.36 -24.57 -10.38
N PRO A 14 -32.56 -25.14 -11.29
CA PRO A 14 -31.33 -25.83 -10.92
C PRO A 14 -30.26 -24.81 -10.48
N ALA A 15 -29.73 -25.00 -9.28
CA ALA A 15 -28.60 -24.23 -8.78
C ALA A 15 -27.31 -24.67 -9.48
N VAL A 16 -26.78 -23.83 -10.37
CA VAL A 16 -25.45 -24.01 -10.97
C VAL A 16 -24.38 -23.64 -9.94
N ALA A 17 -23.75 -24.66 -9.33
CA ALA A 17 -22.60 -24.46 -8.45
C ALA A 17 -21.39 -24.02 -9.30
N SER A 18 -21.05 -22.74 -9.24
CA SER A 18 -19.86 -22.20 -9.89
C SER A 18 -18.62 -22.64 -9.10
N ALA A 19 -17.84 -23.57 -9.64
CA ALA A 19 -16.54 -23.94 -9.09
C ALA A 19 -15.60 -22.72 -9.15
N GLN A 20 -15.26 -22.18 -7.99
CA GLN A 20 -14.36 -21.04 -7.87
C GLN A 20 -12.92 -21.55 -8.05
N THR A 21 -12.31 -21.21 -9.17
CA THR A 21 -10.89 -21.46 -9.42
C THR A 21 -10.05 -20.74 -8.37
N PRO A 22 -9.07 -21.39 -7.71
CA PRO A 22 -8.23 -20.71 -6.72
C PRO A 22 -7.42 -19.61 -7.39
N GLN A 23 -7.71 -18.35 -7.05
CA GLN A 23 -6.93 -17.22 -7.52
C GLN A 23 -5.60 -17.17 -6.76
N PRO A 24 -4.43 -17.14 -7.43
CA PRO A 24 -3.15 -17.11 -6.75
C PRO A 24 -3.04 -15.86 -5.88
N ALA A 25 -2.67 -16.05 -4.61
CA ALA A 25 -2.45 -14.97 -3.67
C ALA A 25 -1.31 -14.08 -4.17
N SER A 26 -1.65 -12.87 -4.60
CA SER A 26 -0.71 -11.84 -5.00
C SER A 26 0.22 -11.51 -3.82
N THR A 27 1.50 -11.87 -3.93
CA THR A 27 2.54 -11.69 -2.90
C THR A 27 3.12 -10.28 -2.83
N ASP A 28 2.36 -9.26 -3.25
CA ASP A 28 2.81 -7.87 -3.22
C ASP A 28 1.84 -7.01 -2.41
N THR A 29 1.81 -7.26 -1.10
CA THR A 29 1.16 -6.33 -0.18
C THR A 29 2.19 -5.27 0.22
N ASP A 30 2.48 -4.35 -0.69
CA ASP A 30 3.24 -3.13 -0.37
C ASP A 30 2.47 -2.31 0.68
N LYS A 31 2.82 -2.53 1.94
CA LYS A 31 2.08 -2.01 3.09
C LYS A 31 2.22 -0.50 3.17
N VAL A 32 1.10 0.20 3.36
CA VAL A 32 1.12 1.64 3.65
C VAL A 32 1.62 1.84 5.08
N LYS A 33 2.70 2.62 5.24
CA LYS A 33 3.21 3.08 6.54
C LYS A 33 3.02 4.59 6.67
N CYS A 34 2.47 5.00 7.80
CA CYS A 34 2.36 6.40 8.17
C CYS A 34 3.51 6.79 9.11
N ARG A 35 4.21 7.88 8.80
CA ARG A 35 5.25 8.47 9.66
C ARG A 35 4.85 9.89 10.04
N ARG A 36 5.22 10.30 11.25
CA ARG A 36 5.08 11.69 11.71
C ARG A 36 6.40 12.41 11.43
N ILE A 37 6.37 13.44 10.60
CA ILE A 37 7.54 14.25 10.22
C ILE A 37 7.41 15.60 10.91
N ALA A 38 8.49 16.05 11.56
CA ALA A 38 8.59 17.40 12.09
C ALA A 38 8.87 18.36 10.93
N GLU A 39 8.03 19.38 10.78
CA GLU A 39 8.32 20.50 9.90
C GLU A 39 9.20 21.49 10.66
N THR A 40 10.39 21.75 10.13
CA THR A 40 11.35 22.69 10.71
C THR A 40 10.97 24.11 10.33
N GLY A 41 10.61 24.94 11.30
CA GLY A 41 10.27 26.35 11.13
C GLY A 41 10.15 27.08 12.48
N SER A 42 9.83 28.37 12.48
CA SER A 42 9.68 29.18 13.72
C SER A 42 8.58 28.66 14.67
N ASN A 43 7.70 27.77 14.20
CA ASN A 43 6.75 27.03 15.00
C ASN A 43 6.92 25.54 14.69
N ALA A 44 7.16 24.71 15.71
CA ALA A 44 7.28 23.27 15.54
C ALA A 44 5.92 22.66 15.19
N ARG A 45 5.74 22.29 13.92
CA ARG A 45 4.56 21.56 13.44
C ARG A 45 4.94 20.13 13.10
N PHE A 46 3.97 19.23 13.22
CA PHE A 46 4.15 17.83 12.86
C PHE A 46 3.10 17.44 11.83
N GLN A 47 3.56 16.85 10.72
CA GLN A 47 2.68 16.33 9.68
C GLN A 47 2.71 14.80 9.68
N LYS A 48 1.55 14.16 9.52
CA LYS A 48 1.45 12.71 9.34
C LYS A 48 1.40 12.40 7.84
N ILE A 49 2.44 11.77 7.33
CA ILE A 49 2.52 11.36 5.93
C ILE A 49 2.40 9.84 5.85
N CYS A 50 1.47 9.36 5.03
CA CYS A 50 1.25 7.94 4.78
C CYS A 50 1.67 7.62 3.35
N ARG A 51 2.60 6.67 3.21
CA ARG A 51 3.12 6.22 1.91
C ARG A 51 3.32 4.71 1.91
N LYS A 52 3.43 4.13 0.73
CA LYS A 52 3.81 2.73 0.59
C LYS A 52 5.22 2.49 1.13
N GLU A 53 5.50 1.28 1.61
CA GLU A 53 6.80 0.94 2.16
C GLU A 53 7.91 1.02 1.10
N SER A 54 7.59 0.62 -0.14
CA SER A 54 8.52 0.78 -1.26
C SER A 54 8.90 2.24 -1.50
N GLU A 55 7.96 3.17 -1.34
CA GLU A 55 8.16 4.59 -1.54
C GLU A 55 9.03 5.20 -0.42
N TRP A 56 8.81 4.79 0.82
CA TRP A 56 9.69 5.17 1.94
C TRP A 56 11.14 4.73 1.72
N ARG A 57 11.35 3.52 1.18
CA ARG A 57 12.69 3.03 0.84
C ARG A 57 13.35 3.88 -0.24
N ARG A 58 12.64 4.17 -1.33
CA ARG A 58 13.14 5.03 -2.43
C ARG A 58 13.63 6.39 -1.92
N LEU A 59 12.87 7.02 -1.03
CA LEU A 59 13.23 8.32 -0.46
C LEU A 59 14.47 8.25 0.45
N GLN A 60 14.59 7.17 1.23
CA GLN A 60 15.78 6.95 2.04
C GLN A 60 17.03 6.73 1.20
N ASP A 61 16.90 5.98 0.10
CA ASP A 61 17.99 5.72 -0.83
C ASP A 61 18.43 6.99 -1.56
N ALA A 62 17.47 7.83 -1.99
CA ALA A 62 17.76 9.13 -2.60
C ALA A 62 18.55 10.04 -1.65
N ASN A 63 18.07 10.22 -0.42
CA ASN A 63 18.75 11.04 0.60
C ASN A 63 20.17 10.51 0.90
N ARG A 64 20.33 9.18 0.99
CA ARG A 64 21.66 8.58 1.18
C ARG A 64 22.63 8.91 0.05
N ARG A 65 22.17 8.86 -1.20
CA ARG A 65 22.98 9.19 -2.38
C ARG A 65 23.41 10.66 -2.33
N GLU A 66 22.46 11.57 -2.13
CA GLU A 66 22.72 13.01 -2.02
C GLU A 66 23.72 13.35 -0.89
N ALA A 67 23.54 12.74 0.28
CA ALA A 67 24.46 12.92 1.41
C ALA A 67 25.88 12.40 1.10
N SER A 68 25.98 11.27 0.39
CA SER A 68 27.27 10.73 -0.04
C SER A 68 27.94 11.64 -1.08
N ASP A 69 27.19 12.16 -2.05
CA ASP A 69 27.71 13.05 -3.08
C ASP A 69 28.25 14.35 -2.47
N MET A 70 27.53 14.92 -1.50
CA MET A 70 27.99 16.10 -0.75
C MET A 70 29.28 15.83 0.04
N THR A 71 29.38 14.66 0.68
CA THR A 71 30.58 14.26 1.43
C THR A 71 31.77 14.06 0.50
N ASN A 72 31.57 13.37 -0.62
CA ASN A 72 32.61 13.14 -1.64
C ASN A 72 33.09 14.45 -2.28
N ALA A 73 32.18 15.36 -2.60
CA ALA A 73 32.52 16.69 -3.12
C ALA A 73 33.37 17.50 -2.13
N THR A 74 33.05 17.40 -0.84
CA THR A 74 33.80 18.10 0.22
C THR A 74 35.18 17.47 0.48
N GLY A 75 35.30 16.15 0.33
CA GLY A 75 36.57 15.41 0.45
C GLY A 75 37.51 15.62 -0.74
N GLY A 76 36.96 15.73 -1.96
CA GLY A 76 37.75 15.97 -3.18
C GLY A 76 38.37 17.36 -3.28
N MET A 77 37.77 18.38 -2.65
CA MET A 77 38.29 19.76 -2.65
C MET A 77 39.52 19.94 -1.73
N ARG A 78 39.78 19.00 -0.80
CA ARG A 78 40.84 19.13 0.21
C ARG A 78 42.17 18.44 -0.13
N THR A 79 42.31 17.83 -1.31
CA THR A 79 43.53 17.08 -1.69
C THR A 79 44.36 17.75 -2.79
N SER A 80 44.13 19.03 -3.08
CA SER A 80 45.04 19.83 -3.93
C SER A 80 45.97 20.65 -3.03
N GLY A 81 47.07 20.02 -2.57
CA GLY A 81 48.11 20.64 -1.77
C GLY A 81 49.34 19.76 -1.75
#